data_AF-A0A6V7LUH1-F1
#
_entry.id   AF-A0A6V7LUH1-F1
#
_cell.length_a   1.000
_cell.length_b   1.000
_cell.length_c   1.000
_cell.angle_alpha   90.00
_cell.angle_beta   90.00
_cell.angle_gamma   90.00
#
_symmetry.space_group_name_H-M   'P 1'
#
loop_
_entity.id
_entity.type
_entity.pdbx_description
1 polymer ?
#
loop_
_entity_poly.entity_id
_entity_poly.type
_entity_poly.pdbx_seq_one_letter_code
_entity_poly.pdbx_strand_id
1 'polypeptide(L)' 'PVLEGPELELTRVSRTHMGPYLCIASNGVPPSVSKRIVLIVH' A
#
# COMPACT_ATOMS: atom_id res chain seq x y z
N PRO A 1 -4.26 8.97 0.27
CA PRO A 1 -3.72 9.32 1.61
C PRO A 1 -2.49 8.44 1.86
N VAL A 2 -1.44 8.97 2.48
CA VAL A 2 -0.27 8.18 2.89
C VAL A 2 -0.54 7.70 4.31
N LEU A 3 -0.35 6.40 4.55
CA LEU A 3 -0.50 5.77 5.84
C LEU A 3 0.87 5.25 6.28
N GLU A 4 1.23 5.51 7.52
CA GLU A 4 2.50 5.10 8.11
C GLU A 4 2.32 3.79 8.87
N GLY A 5 3.23 2.84 8.66
CA GLY A 5 3.22 1.56 9.35
C GLY A 5 3.72 0.41 8.46
N PRO A 6 4.11 -0.71 9.08
CA PRO A 6 4.55 -1.90 8.35
C PRO A 6 3.39 -2.65 7.68
N GLU A 7 2.16 -2.40 8.11
CA GLU A 7 0.94 -3.11 7.68
C GLU A 7 -0.15 -2.12 7.30
N LEU A 8 -0.92 -2.48 6.27
CA LEU A 8 -2.11 -1.77 5.84
C LEU A 8 -3.32 -2.72 5.88
N GLU A 9 -4.15 -2.59 6.90
CA GLU A 9 -5.39 -3.36 7.02
C GLU A 9 -6.55 -2.64 6.32
N LEU A 10 -7.18 -3.31 5.35
CA LEU A 10 -8.39 -2.84 4.69
C LEU A 10 -9.57 -3.69 5.16
N THR A 11 -10.44 -3.14 5.99
CA THR A 11 -11.67 -3.82 6.45
C THR A 11 -12.88 -3.37 5.63
N ARG A 12 -13.89 -4.24 5.50
CA ARG A 12 -15.13 -3.97 4.74
C ARG A 12 -14.86 -3.45 3.32
N VAL A 13 -13.98 -4.16 2.60
CA VAL A 13 -13.50 -3.76 1.27
C VAL A 13 -14.66 -3.72 0.26
N SER A 14 -14.72 -2.68 -0.57
CA SER A 14 -15.67 -2.53 -1.68
C SER A 14 -14.92 -2.19 -2.98
N ARG A 15 -15.63 -2.13 -4.11
CA ARG A 15 -15.02 -1.80 -5.42
C ARG A 15 -14.37 -0.42 -5.47
N THR A 16 -14.76 0.51 -4.60
CA THR A 16 -14.13 1.84 -4.53
C THR A 16 -12.71 1.81 -3.97
N HIS A 17 -12.33 0.72 -3.29
CA HIS A 17 -10.97 0.49 -2.83
C HIS A 17 -10.08 -0.19 -3.89
N MET A 18 -10.63 -0.66 -5.01
CA MET A 18 -9.83 -1.30 -6.05
C MET A 18 -8.80 -0.33 -6.62
N GLY A 19 -7.63 -0.85 -6.98
CA GLY A 19 -6.57 -0.06 -7.60
C GLY A 19 -5.17 -0.42 -7.13
N PRO A 20 -4.16 0.31 -7.60
CA PRO A 20 -2.78 0.12 -7.20
C PRO A 20 -2.50 0.74 -5.81
N TYR A 21 -1.84 -0.03 -4.97
CA TYR A 21 -1.25 0.37 -3.70
C TYR A 21 0.27 0.34 -3.81
N LEU A 22 0.94 1.27 -3.14
CA LEU A 22 2.39 1.35 -3.10
C LEU A 22 2.84 1.21 -1.64
N CYS A 23 3.59 0.16 -1.34
CA CYS A 23 4.29 0.01 -0.08
C CYS A 23 5.72 0.54 -0.28
N ILE A 24 6.15 1.47 0.57
CA ILE A 24 7.50 2.04 0.56
C ILE A 24 8.14 1.70 1.91
N ALA A 25 9.32 1.08 1.88
CA ALA A 25 10.14 0.88 3.06
C ALA A 25 11.40 1.74 2.94
N SER A 26 11.68 2.50 4.00
CA SER A 26 12.82 3.40 4.09
C SER A 26 13.45 3.31 5.47
N ASN A 27 14.78 3.30 5.52
CA ASN A 27 15.57 3.38 6.74
C ASN A 27 16.32 4.73 6.86
N GLY A 28 15.93 5.73 6.05
CA GLY A 28 16.59 7.04 5.99
C GLY A 28 17.87 7.10 5.15
N VAL A 29 18.35 5.97 4.61
CA VAL A 29 19.51 5.92 3.70
C VAL A 29 19.03 5.62 2.27
N PRO A 30 19.24 6.52 1.30
CA PRO A 30 18.81 6.30 -0.09
C PRO A 30 19.50 5.10 -0.77
N PRO A 31 18.82 4.40 -1.70
CA PRO A 31 17.43 4.59 -2.12
C PRO A 31 16.44 3.79 -1.25
N SER A 32 15.24 4.33 -1.06
CA SER A 32 14.12 3.56 -0.50
C SER A 32 13.67 2.47 -1.48
N VAL A 33 13.18 1.36 -0.94
CA VAL A 33 12.61 0.27 -1.74
C VAL A 33 11.09 0.38 -1.73
N SER A 34 10.46 -0.03 -2.83
CA SER A 34 8.99 -0.02 -2.94
C SER A 34 8.44 -1.23 -3.66
N LYS A 35 7.19 -1.56 -3.36
CA LYS A 35 6.42 -2.61 -4.01
C LYS A 35 5.05 -2.10 -4.41
N ARG A 36 4.69 -2.27 -5.68
CA ARG A 36 3.35 -1.99 -6.20
C ARG A 36 2.48 -3.24 -6.12
N ILE A 37 1.29 -3.12 -5.52
CA ILE A 37 0.33 -4.20 -5.30
C ILE A 37 -1.01 -3.78 -5.90
N VAL A 38 -1.65 -4.60 -6.72
CA VAL A 38 -2.95 -4.27 -7.31
C VAL A 38 -4.06 -5.00 -6.54
N LEU A 39 -4.96 -4.24 -5.92
CA LEU A 39 -6.14 -4.80 -5.26
C LEU A 39 -7.27 -4.97 -6.27
N ILE A 40 -7.73 -6.21 -6.42
CA ILE A 40 -8.87 -6.59 -7.26
C ILE A 40 -9.95 -7.15 -6.34
N VAL A 41 -11.20 -6.70 -6.53
CA VAL A 41 -12.37 -7.15 -5.78
C VAL A 41 -13.39 -7.72 -6.76
N HIS A 42 -13.91 -8.92 -6.48
CA HIS A 42 -14.89 -9.63 -7.33
C HIS A 42 -16.32 -9.36 -6.90
#